data_AF-W5NNV4-F1
#
_entry.id   AF-W5NNV4-F1
#
_cell.length_a   1.000
_cell.length_b   1.000
_cell.length_c   1.000
_cell.angle_alpha   90.00
_cell.angle_beta   90.00
_cell.angle_gamma   90.00
#
_symmetry.space_group_name_H-M   'P 1'
#
loop_
_entity.id
_entity.type
_entity.pdbx_description
1 polymer ?
#
loop_
_entity_poly.entity_id
_entity_poly.type
_entity_poly.pdbx_seq_one_letter_code
_entity_poly.pdbx_strand_id
1 'polypeptide(L)'
;MDALNSSSSLQLHSRPANATGGPWAVAAGCEQRPAGALFNLSLRVIVVIVGLPANVIVLWLLLRKRGISSSTDVFIFHLAFLDTFFTFLLPLRLVNVFVLNNNKSIWHAQEFAYGVKDMGGPLLLCCICLDRYMAVLHPIMFSSFKDQKYRAVFTATVLAVTVAYALAKTIGGILNFDKIFTVMILSAFIFMVFCNLSILWALRRSGPGRDEMHPMKKKAFRVVLSILGILVFNYLPPVALFPFQGYFSADVFICYVQDVAFSFYNISSSTQPLLYLSGVRKLPCLSSSICKLCCTAD
;
A
#
# COMPACT_ATOMS: atom_id res chain seq x y z
N MET A 1 22.72 -47.71 24.81
CA MET A 1 23.43 -46.91 23.78
C MET A 1 22.81 -47.33 22.46
N ASP A 2 21.71 -46.69 22.09
CA ASP A 2 21.05 -46.91 20.79
C ASP A 2 20.66 -45.53 20.27
N ALA A 3 21.26 -45.16 19.14
CA ALA A 3 21.00 -43.92 18.44
C ALA A 3 19.96 -44.19 17.34
N LEU A 4 18.76 -43.61 17.47
CA LEU A 4 17.76 -43.55 16.41
C LEU A 4 17.47 -42.09 16.05
N ASN A 5 18.20 -41.66 15.03
CA ASN A 5 17.76 -40.88 13.88
C ASN A 5 16.33 -40.28 13.92
N SER A 6 16.20 -38.95 13.89
CA SER A 6 14.97 -38.31 13.41
C SER A 6 15.29 -36.98 12.71
N SER A 7 15.67 -37.11 11.44
CA SER A 7 15.64 -36.05 10.45
C SER A 7 14.18 -35.82 10.02
N SER A 8 13.49 -34.86 10.65
CA SER A 8 12.16 -34.46 10.21
C SER A 8 12.28 -33.46 9.06
N SER A 9 12.43 -33.99 7.86
CA SER A 9 12.22 -33.29 6.60
C SER A 9 10.86 -32.58 6.60
N LEU A 10 10.87 -31.25 6.60
CA LEU A 10 9.76 -30.39 6.21
C LEU A 10 9.51 -30.57 4.70
N GLN A 11 8.97 -31.73 4.33
CA GLN A 11 8.24 -31.86 3.10
C GLN A 11 6.93 -31.11 3.29
N LEU A 12 6.90 -29.86 2.82
CA LEU A 12 5.67 -29.16 2.50
C LEU A 12 5.01 -29.99 1.39
N HIS A 13 4.27 -31.01 1.81
CA HIS A 13 3.54 -31.90 0.94
C HIS A 13 2.55 -31.02 0.18
N SER A 14 2.87 -30.78 -1.09
CA SER A 14 2.01 -30.17 -2.08
C SER A 14 0.80 -31.08 -2.30
N ARG A 15 -0.13 -31.09 -1.34
CA ARG A 15 -1.46 -31.64 -1.58
C ARG A 15 -2.09 -30.78 -2.67
N PRO A 16 -2.54 -31.37 -3.80
CA PRO A 16 -3.43 -30.66 -4.67
C PRO A 16 -4.68 -30.43 -3.85
N ALA A 17 -4.92 -29.19 -3.43
CA ALA A 17 -6.21 -28.83 -2.92
C ALA A 17 -7.19 -29.13 -4.06
N ASN A 18 -8.00 -30.18 -3.89
CA ASN A 18 -9.26 -30.34 -4.60
C ASN A 18 -10.15 -29.19 -4.12
N ALA A 19 -9.84 -27.97 -4.58
CA ALA A 19 -10.62 -26.78 -4.34
C ALA A 19 -11.87 -26.89 -5.22
N THR A 20 -12.81 -27.69 -4.74
CA THR A 20 -14.22 -27.44 -5.03
C THR A 20 -14.46 -25.98 -4.64
N GLY A 21 -15.01 -25.19 -5.56
CA GLY A 21 -15.22 -23.73 -5.45
C GLY A 21 -16.22 -23.34 -4.36
N GLY A 22 -15.95 -23.73 -3.12
CA GLY A 22 -16.70 -23.37 -1.93
C GLY A 22 -16.19 -22.08 -1.30
N PRO A 23 -16.96 -21.50 -0.36
CA PRO A 23 -16.63 -20.23 0.31
C PRO A 23 -15.28 -20.23 1.05
N TRP A 24 -14.68 -21.40 1.32
CA TRP A 24 -13.39 -21.55 2.00
C TRP A 24 -12.17 -21.34 1.08
N ALA A 25 -12.35 -21.25 -0.24
CA ALA A 25 -11.24 -21.07 -1.17
C ALA A 25 -10.43 -19.77 -0.95
N VAL A 26 -11.04 -18.75 -0.32
CA VAL A 26 -10.35 -17.52 0.08
C VAL A 26 -9.42 -17.74 1.29
N ALA A 27 -9.72 -18.73 2.13
CA ALA A 27 -8.95 -19.14 3.30
C ALA A 27 -8.20 -20.47 3.07
N ALA A 28 -7.94 -20.83 1.81
CA ALA A 28 -7.25 -22.07 1.46
C ALA A 28 -5.87 -22.15 2.16
N GLY A 29 -5.63 -23.24 2.90
CA GLY A 29 -4.44 -23.41 3.76
C GLY A 29 -4.60 -22.87 5.19
N CYS A 30 -5.68 -22.12 5.47
CA CYS A 30 -6.00 -21.53 6.77
C CYS A 30 -7.43 -21.89 7.25
N GLU A 31 -7.95 -23.03 6.79
CA GLU A 31 -9.35 -23.47 7.03
C GLU A 31 -9.70 -23.62 8.52
N GLN A 32 -8.73 -24.02 9.34
CA GLN A 32 -8.87 -24.15 10.80
C GLN A 32 -9.01 -22.79 11.51
N ARG A 33 -8.59 -21.68 10.86
CA ARG A 33 -8.57 -20.32 11.43
C ARG A 33 -8.97 -19.28 10.39
N PRO A 34 -10.24 -19.28 9.93
CA PRO A 34 -10.68 -18.41 8.83
C PRO A 34 -10.81 -16.94 9.24
N ALA A 35 -10.80 -16.63 10.54
CA ALA A 35 -11.08 -15.28 11.04
C ALA A 35 -10.13 -14.20 10.47
N GLY A 36 -8.83 -14.50 10.34
CA GLY A 36 -7.86 -13.56 9.76
C GLY A 36 -8.14 -13.30 8.28
N ALA A 37 -8.28 -14.37 7.49
CA ALA A 37 -8.61 -14.29 6.07
C ALA A 37 -9.94 -13.56 5.82
N LEU A 38 -10.97 -13.83 6.63
CA LEU A 38 -12.28 -13.15 6.54
C LEU A 38 -12.16 -11.67 6.86
N PHE A 39 -11.44 -11.29 7.93
CA PHE A 39 -11.20 -9.90 8.26
C PHE A 39 -10.47 -9.15 7.14
N ASN A 40 -9.43 -9.77 6.57
CA ASN A 40 -8.69 -9.23 5.44
C ASN A 40 -9.56 -9.09 4.20
N LEU A 41 -10.37 -10.09 3.89
CA LEU A 41 -11.34 -10.02 2.79
C LEU A 41 -12.33 -8.87 2.99
N SER A 42 -12.95 -8.75 4.17
CA SER A 42 -13.92 -7.70 4.47
C SER A 42 -13.31 -6.30 4.31
N LEU A 43 -12.12 -6.06 4.85
CA LEU A 43 -11.45 -4.77 4.69
C LEU A 43 -11.05 -4.49 3.24
N ARG A 44 -10.58 -5.51 2.50
CA ARG A 44 -10.27 -5.35 1.08
C ARG A 44 -11.51 -5.00 0.25
N VAL A 45 -12.68 -5.58 0.55
CA VAL A 45 -13.94 -5.20 -0.11
C VAL A 45 -14.27 -3.73 0.15
N ILE A 46 -14.12 -3.26 1.39
CA ILE A 46 -14.30 -1.84 1.74
C ILE A 46 -13.31 -0.95 0.96
N VAL A 47 -12.04 -1.36 0.89
CA VAL A 47 -11.01 -0.65 0.12
C VAL A 47 -11.33 -0.62 -1.38
N VAL A 48 -11.94 -1.66 -1.94
CA VAL A 48 -12.40 -1.63 -3.34
C VAL A 48 -13.56 -0.64 -3.50
N ILE A 49 -14.58 -0.72 -2.66
CA ILE A 49 -15.78 0.14 -2.74
C ILE A 49 -15.42 1.62 -2.61
N VAL A 50 -14.49 1.96 -1.70
CA VAL A 50 -14.12 3.35 -1.40
C VAL A 50 -12.90 3.81 -2.19
N GLY A 51 -11.87 2.97 -2.25
CA GLY A 51 -10.58 3.31 -2.86
C GLY A 51 -10.62 3.34 -4.38
N LEU A 52 -11.36 2.43 -5.03
CA LEU A 52 -11.47 2.43 -6.49
C LEU A 52 -12.07 3.75 -7.02
N PRO A 53 -13.26 4.21 -6.58
CA PRO A 53 -13.80 5.48 -7.06
C PRO A 53 -12.90 6.66 -6.67
N ALA A 54 -12.33 6.68 -5.46
CA ALA A 54 -11.43 7.75 -5.05
C ALA A 54 -10.20 7.87 -5.97
N ASN A 55 -9.51 6.76 -6.25
CA ASN A 55 -8.34 6.75 -7.13
C ASN A 55 -8.70 7.10 -8.59
N VAL A 56 -9.82 6.62 -9.11
CA VAL A 56 -10.31 6.98 -10.46
C VAL A 56 -10.60 8.47 -10.57
N ILE A 57 -11.22 9.09 -9.56
CA ILE A 57 -11.46 10.54 -9.53
C ILE A 57 -10.12 11.29 -9.50
N VAL A 58 -9.15 10.85 -8.70
CA VAL A 58 -7.80 11.47 -8.67
C VAL A 58 -7.13 11.41 -10.05
N LEU A 59 -7.14 10.24 -10.69
CA LEU A 59 -6.60 10.08 -12.05
C LEU A 59 -7.30 11.01 -13.04
N TRP A 60 -8.63 11.04 -13.03
CA TRP A 60 -9.41 11.90 -13.91
C TRP A 60 -9.11 13.39 -13.70
N LEU A 61 -8.99 13.85 -12.44
CA LEU A 61 -8.62 15.22 -12.13
C LEU A 61 -7.20 15.57 -12.61
N LEU A 62 -6.24 14.66 -12.45
CA LEU A 62 -4.85 14.86 -12.89
C LEU A 62 -4.73 14.89 -14.42
N LEU A 63 -5.48 14.04 -15.13
CA LEU A 63 -5.52 14.01 -16.60
C LEU A 63 -6.21 15.25 -17.19
N ARG A 64 -7.22 15.79 -16.51
CA ARG A 64 -7.96 16.98 -16.96
C ARG A 64 -7.23 18.29 -16.63
N LYS A 65 -6.29 18.26 -15.68
CA LYS A 65 -5.36 19.38 -15.43
C LYS A 65 -4.53 19.57 -16.70
N ARG A 66 -4.39 20.82 -17.16
CA ARG A 66 -3.67 21.18 -18.41
C ARG A 66 -2.16 20.92 -18.26
N GLY A 67 -1.77 19.64 -18.21
CA GLY A 67 -0.43 19.14 -17.93
C GLY A 67 -0.18 18.77 -16.46
N ILE A 68 0.51 17.64 -16.25
CA ILE A 68 1.11 17.25 -14.97
C ILE A 68 2.31 18.17 -14.74
N SER A 69 2.09 19.30 -14.07
CA SER A 69 3.06 20.40 -14.02
C SER A 69 4.14 20.25 -12.93
N SER A 70 3.93 19.37 -11.93
CA SER A 70 4.84 19.18 -10.80
C SER A 70 5.34 17.73 -10.67
N SER A 71 6.56 17.52 -10.13
CA SER A 71 7.10 16.19 -9.82
C SER A 71 6.17 15.41 -8.89
N THR A 72 5.55 16.09 -7.93
CA THR A 72 4.58 15.52 -6.99
C THR A 72 3.31 15.02 -7.68
N ASP A 73 2.81 15.74 -8.71
CA ASP A 73 1.62 15.32 -9.45
C ASP A 73 1.89 14.02 -10.24
N VAL A 74 3.12 13.82 -10.75
CA VAL A 74 3.54 12.57 -11.41
C VAL A 74 3.51 11.39 -10.44
N PHE A 75 4.05 11.55 -9.23
CA PHE A 75 4.05 10.48 -8.24
C PHE A 75 2.64 10.14 -7.76
N ILE A 76 1.79 11.14 -7.54
CA ILE A 76 0.38 10.93 -7.17
C ILE A 76 -0.37 10.21 -8.31
N PHE A 77 -0.11 10.56 -9.57
CA PHE A 77 -0.69 9.85 -10.71
C PHE A 77 -0.29 8.38 -10.74
N HIS A 78 1.01 8.08 -10.61
CA HIS A 78 1.50 6.69 -10.59
C HIS A 78 0.91 5.90 -9.42
N LEU A 79 0.86 6.51 -8.24
CA LEU A 79 0.27 5.89 -7.05
C LEU A 79 -1.21 5.57 -7.26
N ALA A 80 -2.00 6.54 -7.75
CA ALA A 80 -3.42 6.34 -8.01
C ALA A 80 -3.68 5.29 -9.12
N PHE A 81 -2.83 5.25 -10.15
CA PHE A 81 -2.90 4.22 -11.19
C PHE A 81 -2.64 2.83 -10.61
N LEU A 82 -1.58 2.69 -9.81
CA LEU A 82 -1.23 1.44 -9.16
C LEU A 82 -2.30 0.98 -8.15
N ASP A 83 -2.80 1.88 -7.30
CA ASP A 83 -3.87 1.55 -6.36
C ASP A 83 -5.16 1.13 -7.08
N THR A 84 -5.50 1.77 -8.21
CA THR A 84 -6.61 1.36 -9.07
C THR A 84 -6.38 -0.05 -9.64
N PHE A 85 -5.20 -0.31 -10.19
CA PHE A 85 -4.85 -1.63 -10.72
C PHE A 85 -4.91 -2.72 -9.65
N PHE A 86 -4.34 -2.45 -8.47
CA PHE A 86 -4.28 -3.41 -7.39
C PHE A 86 -5.62 -3.66 -6.70
N THR A 87 -6.49 -2.65 -6.62
CA THR A 87 -7.86 -2.84 -6.12
C THR A 87 -8.67 -3.72 -7.07
N PHE A 88 -8.40 -3.70 -8.38
CA PHE A 88 -9.03 -4.58 -9.36
C PHE A 88 -8.60 -6.06 -9.24
N LEU A 89 -7.42 -6.34 -8.65
CA LEU A 89 -6.97 -7.73 -8.45
C LEU A 89 -7.87 -8.54 -7.51
N LEU A 90 -8.54 -7.90 -6.55
CA LEU A 90 -9.45 -8.59 -5.64
C LEU A 90 -10.66 -9.18 -6.40
N PRO A 91 -11.45 -8.40 -7.16
CA PRO A 91 -12.49 -8.93 -8.04
C PRO A 91 -11.97 -10.04 -8.96
N LEU A 92 -10.81 -9.84 -9.58
CA LEU A 92 -10.20 -10.86 -10.45
C LEU A 92 -9.89 -12.16 -9.69
N ARG A 93 -9.48 -12.07 -8.42
CA ARG A 93 -9.23 -13.25 -7.56
C ARG A 93 -10.52 -14.00 -7.28
N LEU A 94 -11.60 -13.30 -6.96
CA LEU A 94 -12.91 -13.92 -6.74
C LEU A 94 -13.42 -14.60 -8.02
N VAL A 95 -13.31 -13.93 -9.17
CA VAL A 95 -13.66 -14.52 -10.48
C VAL A 95 -12.82 -15.76 -10.77
N ASN A 96 -11.51 -15.71 -10.49
CA ASN A 96 -10.64 -16.86 -10.73
C ASN A 96 -11.06 -18.08 -9.90
N VAL A 97 -11.39 -17.85 -8.63
CA VAL A 97 -11.81 -18.89 -7.69
C VAL A 97 -13.18 -19.46 -8.04
N PHE A 98 -14.19 -18.62 -8.27
CA PHE A 98 -15.58 -19.06 -8.40
C PHE A 98 -16.03 -19.36 -9.83
N VAL A 99 -15.39 -18.76 -10.85
CA VAL A 99 -15.82 -18.87 -12.25
C VAL A 99 -14.79 -19.62 -13.10
N LEU A 100 -13.49 -19.35 -12.89
CA LEU A 100 -12.42 -19.89 -13.74
C LEU A 100 -11.76 -21.15 -13.15
N ASN A 101 -12.43 -21.81 -12.21
CA ASN A 101 -12.02 -23.07 -11.60
C ASN A 101 -10.57 -23.05 -11.07
N ASN A 102 -10.19 -21.94 -10.43
CA ASN A 102 -8.88 -21.70 -9.84
C ASN A 102 -7.72 -21.88 -10.84
N ASN A 103 -7.77 -21.16 -11.96
CA ASN A 103 -6.73 -21.23 -13.00
C ASN A 103 -5.37 -20.82 -12.42
N LYS A 104 -4.38 -21.74 -12.54
CA LYS A 104 -3.02 -21.57 -12.00
C LYS A 104 -2.28 -20.38 -12.60
N SER A 105 -2.46 -20.10 -13.89
CA SER A 105 -1.78 -18.98 -14.55
C SER A 105 -2.24 -17.64 -14.01
N ILE A 106 -3.56 -17.49 -13.83
CA ILE A 106 -4.16 -16.29 -13.23
C ILE A 106 -3.71 -16.14 -11.77
N TRP A 107 -3.63 -17.26 -11.04
CA TRP A 107 -3.12 -17.26 -9.67
C TRP A 107 -1.67 -16.75 -9.57
N HIS A 108 -0.75 -17.26 -10.40
CA HIS A 108 0.63 -16.77 -10.42
C HIS A 108 0.74 -15.30 -10.81
N ALA A 109 -0.07 -14.85 -11.78
CA ALA A 109 -0.12 -13.43 -12.17
C ALA A 109 -0.63 -12.54 -11.02
N GLN A 110 -1.61 -13.01 -10.25
CA GLN A 110 -2.13 -12.31 -9.07
C GLN A 110 -1.10 -12.23 -7.96
N GLU A 111 -0.41 -13.33 -7.64
CA GLU A 111 0.63 -13.34 -6.62
C GLU A 111 1.81 -12.44 -7.00
N PHE A 112 2.17 -12.40 -8.28
CA PHE A 112 3.17 -11.44 -8.78
C PHE A 112 2.71 -10.01 -8.55
N ALA A 113 1.47 -9.70 -8.95
CA ALA A 113 0.95 -8.35 -8.82
C ALA A 113 0.80 -7.93 -7.35
N TYR A 114 0.39 -8.83 -6.44
CA TYR A 114 0.42 -8.56 -5.00
C TYR A 114 1.84 -8.36 -4.48
N GLY A 115 2.83 -9.14 -4.94
CA GLY A 115 4.24 -8.92 -4.62
C GLY A 115 4.74 -7.53 -5.03
N VAL A 116 4.36 -7.07 -6.23
CA VAL A 116 4.65 -5.70 -6.70
C VAL A 116 3.99 -4.67 -5.78
N LYS A 117 2.75 -4.89 -5.34
CA LYS A 117 2.06 -3.97 -4.42
C LYS A 117 2.75 -3.91 -3.06
N ASP A 118 3.04 -5.06 -2.47
CA ASP A 118 3.58 -5.17 -1.11
C ASP A 118 4.93 -4.45 -0.99
N MET A 119 5.77 -4.55 -2.02
CA MET A 119 7.09 -3.89 -2.06
C MET A 119 7.03 -2.47 -2.65
N GLY A 120 6.29 -2.30 -3.74
CA GLY A 120 6.25 -1.05 -4.50
C GLY A 120 5.49 0.06 -3.78
N GLY A 121 4.42 -0.28 -3.05
CA GLY A 121 3.60 0.69 -2.30
C GLY A 121 4.42 1.50 -1.28
N PRO A 122 5.09 0.87 -0.30
CA PRO A 122 5.89 1.57 0.71
C PRO A 122 7.06 2.34 0.08
N LEU A 123 7.71 1.78 -0.94
CA LEU A 123 8.81 2.45 -1.63
C LEU A 123 8.34 3.71 -2.35
N LEU A 124 7.22 3.67 -3.07
CA LEU A 124 6.63 4.85 -3.70
C LEU A 124 6.27 5.94 -2.67
N LEU A 125 5.77 5.55 -1.50
CA LEU A 125 5.49 6.48 -0.42
C LEU A 125 6.74 7.08 0.19
N CYS A 126 7.82 6.31 0.32
CA CYS A 126 9.13 6.85 0.66
C CYS A 126 9.58 7.88 -0.37
N CYS A 127 9.43 7.59 -1.67
CA CYS A 127 9.76 8.53 -2.74
C CYS A 127 8.97 9.84 -2.61
N ILE A 128 7.66 9.76 -2.35
CA ILE A 128 6.78 10.92 -2.14
C ILE A 128 7.20 11.73 -0.89
N CYS A 129 7.52 11.04 0.21
CA CYS A 129 7.98 11.68 1.44
C CYS A 129 9.32 12.39 1.23
N LEU A 130 10.23 11.79 0.47
CA LEU A 130 11.53 12.36 0.11
C LEU A 130 11.38 13.59 -0.80
N ASP A 131 10.54 13.51 -1.84
CA ASP A 131 10.24 14.64 -2.75
C ASP A 131 9.75 15.85 -1.94
N ARG A 132 8.81 15.63 -1.01
CA ARG A 132 8.28 16.68 -0.13
C ARG A 132 9.32 17.20 0.87
N TYR A 133 10.11 16.30 1.44
CA TYR A 133 11.19 16.66 2.37
C TYR A 133 12.20 17.59 1.70
N MET A 134 12.67 17.20 0.50
CA MET A 134 13.62 18.00 -0.28
C MET A 134 13.03 19.34 -0.69
N ALA A 135 11.78 19.38 -1.14
CA ALA A 135 11.10 20.63 -1.52
C ALA A 135 10.96 21.62 -0.35
N VAL A 136 10.75 21.14 0.88
CA VAL A 136 10.53 22.00 2.05
C VAL A 136 11.85 22.40 2.74
N LEU A 137 12.77 21.45 2.95
CA LEU A 137 13.99 21.69 3.72
C LEU A 137 15.20 22.06 2.85
N HIS A 138 15.24 21.65 1.59
CA HIS A 138 16.39 21.84 0.70
C HIS A 138 15.98 22.34 -0.70
N PRO A 139 15.31 23.50 -0.81
CA PRO A 139 14.74 23.99 -2.07
C PRO A 139 15.80 24.21 -3.19
N ILE A 140 17.04 24.57 -2.82
CA ILE A 140 18.15 24.75 -3.75
C ILE A 140 18.59 23.41 -4.35
N MET A 141 18.78 22.39 -3.50
CA MET A 141 19.10 21.02 -3.94
C MET A 141 17.94 20.42 -4.73
N PHE A 142 16.70 20.65 -4.32
CA PHE A 142 15.50 20.20 -5.02
C PHE A 142 15.45 20.71 -6.47
N SER A 143 15.88 21.96 -6.71
CA SER A 143 16.00 22.52 -8.06
C SER A 143 17.02 21.74 -8.91
N SER A 144 18.14 21.32 -8.32
CA SER A 144 19.17 20.50 -9.01
C SER A 144 18.74 19.04 -9.23
N PHE A 145 17.99 18.44 -8.29
CA PHE A 145 17.43 17.08 -8.40
C PHE A 145 16.28 16.97 -9.41
N LYS A 146 15.81 18.10 -9.95
CA LYS A 146 14.80 18.16 -10.99
C LYS A 146 15.29 17.62 -12.34
N ASP A 147 16.60 17.40 -12.47
CA ASP A 147 17.20 16.80 -13.65
C ASP A 147 16.57 15.42 -13.92
N GLN A 148 15.97 15.26 -15.09
CA GLN A 148 15.14 14.11 -15.45
C GLN A 148 15.91 12.79 -15.32
N LYS A 149 17.24 12.83 -15.49
CA LYS A 149 18.13 11.67 -15.42
C LYS A 149 18.16 11.04 -14.03
N TYR A 150 18.32 11.83 -12.96
CA TYR A 150 18.37 11.31 -11.59
C TYR A 150 17.03 10.68 -11.18
N ARG A 151 15.92 11.33 -11.56
CA ARG A 151 14.57 10.81 -11.29
C ARG A 151 14.30 9.51 -12.04
N ALA A 152 14.75 9.42 -13.29
CA ALA A 152 14.62 8.20 -14.10
C ALA A 152 15.43 7.04 -13.50
N VAL A 153 16.70 7.26 -13.14
CA VAL A 153 17.56 6.22 -12.53
C VAL A 153 16.99 5.75 -11.20
N PHE A 154 16.57 6.67 -10.34
CA PHE A 154 15.97 6.33 -9.05
C PHE A 154 14.66 5.53 -9.21
N THR A 155 13.76 5.99 -10.10
CA THR A 155 12.51 5.28 -10.39
C THR A 155 12.76 3.90 -10.97
N ALA A 156 13.70 3.77 -11.90
CA ALA A 156 14.10 2.49 -12.48
C ALA A 156 14.67 1.54 -11.42
N THR A 157 15.45 2.06 -10.46
CA THR A 157 16.00 1.28 -9.35
C THR A 157 14.89 0.76 -8.44
N VAL A 158 13.96 1.63 -8.02
CA VAL A 158 12.80 1.24 -7.20
C VAL A 158 11.95 0.18 -7.91
N LEU A 159 11.74 0.35 -9.22
CA LEU A 159 11.00 -0.61 -10.03
C LEU A 159 11.73 -1.94 -10.12
N ALA A 160 13.04 -1.94 -10.38
CA ALA A 160 13.84 -3.15 -10.47
C ALA A 160 13.81 -3.96 -9.18
N VAL A 161 13.99 -3.30 -8.02
CA VAL A 161 13.90 -3.96 -6.70
C VAL A 161 12.49 -4.52 -6.46
N THR A 162 11.45 -3.76 -6.82
CA THR A 162 10.06 -4.20 -6.66
C THR A 162 9.75 -5.43 -7.51
N VAL A 163 10.18 -5.43 -8.78
CA VAL A 163 9.99 -6.57 -9.69
C VAL A 163 10.79 -7.77 -9.23
N ALA A 164 12.04 -7.59 -8.82
CA ALA A 164 12.86 -8.68 -8.29
C ALA A 164 12.21 -9.35 -7.07
N TYR A 165 11.70 -8.55 -6.12
CA TYR A 165 10.96 -9.05 -4.97
C TYR A 165 9.68 -9.79 -5.38
N ALA A 166 8.91 -9.24 -6.32
CA ALA A 166 7.68 -9.87 -6.80
C ALA A 166 7.93 -11.21 -7.50
N LEU A 167 8.98 -11.32 -8.32
CA LEU A 167 9.42 -12.57 -8.94
C LEU A 167 9.88 -13.59 -7.90
N ALA A 168 10.67 -13.14 -6.91
CA ALA A 168 11.08 -13.96 -5.77
C ALA A 168 9.87 -14.53 -5.01
N LYS A 169 8.83 -13.71 -4.81
CA LYS A 169 7.57 -14.14 -4.17
C LYS A 169 6.84 -15.22 -4.97
N THR A 170 6.79 -15.11 -6.29
CA THR A 170 6.00 -16.02 -7.14
C THR A 170 6.67 -17.35 -7.42
N ILE A 171 8.00 -17.35 -7.59
CA ILE A 171 8.79 -18.56 -7.81
C ILE A 171 8.84 -19.38 -6.50
N GLY A 172 8.83 -18.69 -5.36
CA GLY A 172 8.98 -19.31 -4.05
C GLY A 172 10.39 -19.88 -3.85
N GLY A 173 10.59 -20.60 -2.75
CA GLY A 173 11.87 -21.28 -2.46
C GLY A 173 12.95 -20.42 -1.80
N ILE A 174 12.67 -19.16 -1.47
CA ILE A 174 13.58 -18.30 -0.72
C ILE A 174 13.31 -18.42 0.78
N LEU A 175 14.28 -18.99 1.50
CA LEU A 175 14.28 -19.03 2.96
C LEU A 175 14.34 -17.61 3.52
N ASN A 176 13.54 -17.31 4.56
CA ASN A 176 13.46 -16.01 5.23
C ASN A 176 12.87 -14.86 4.40
N PHE A 177 12.03 -15.14 3.41
CA PHE A 177 11.33 -14.11 2.64
C PHE A 177 10.54 -13.12 3.54
N ASP A 178 9.91 -13.63 4.60
CA ASP A 178 9.17 -12.81 5.58
C ASP A 178 10.08 -11.82 6.32
N LYS A 179 11.34 -12.19 6.57
CA LYS A 179 12.33 -11.29 7.20
C LYS A 179 12.74 -10.17 6.25
N ILE A 180 12.89 -10.45 4.96
CA ILE A 180 13.21 -9.43 3.95
C ILE A 180 12.09 -8.38 3.93
N PHE A 181 10.84 -8.82 3.87
CA PHE A 181 9.69 -7.92 3.95
C PHE A 181 9.67 -7.13 5.26
N THR A 182 9.95 -7.78 6.39
CA THR A 182 9.99 -7.15 7.72
C THR A 182 11.04 -6.02 7.80
N VAL A 183 12.26 -6.28 7.35
CA VAL A 183 13.34 -5.27 7.33
C VAL A 183 12.95 -4.11 6.42
N MET A 184 12.39 -4.41 5.25
CA MET A 184 11.95 -3.39 4.31
C MET A 184 10.85 -2.50 4.91
N ILE A 185 9.77 -3.09 5.42
CA ILE A 185 8.63 -2.31 5.93
C ILE A 185 9.04 -1.47 7.16
N LEU A 186 9.92 -2.00 8.02
CA LEU A 186 10.48 -1.26 9.15
C LEU A 186 11.32 -0.07 8.68
N SER A 187 12.22 -0.29 7.72
CA SER A 187 13.07 0.78 7.18
C SER A 187 12.25 1.87 6.48
N ALA A 188 11.24 1.47 5.69
CA ALA A 188 10.31 2.37 5.04
C ALA A 188 9.51 3.19 6.07
N PHE A 189 8.98 2.55 7.12
CA PHE A 189 8.24 3.23 8.17
C PHE A 189 9.07 4.28 8.90
N ILE A 190 10.28 3.91 9.35
CA ILE A 190 11.21 4.82 10.03
C ILE A 190 11.52 6.02 9.13
N PHE A 191 11.85 5.75 7.87
CA PHE A 191 12.15 6.81 6.90
C PHE A 191 10.97 7.76 6.69
N MET A 192 9.77 7.23 6.44
CA MET A 192 8.59 8.06 6.21
C MET A 192 8.23 8.88 7.47
N VAL A 193 8.32 8.30 8.67
CA VAL A 193 8.10 9.05 9.93
C VAL A 193 9.14 10.15 10.09
N PHE A 194 10.42 9.86 9.88
CA PHE A 194 11.50 10.84 9.93
C PHE A 194 11.26 12.01 8.97
N CYS A 195 10.92 11.73 7.71
CA CYS A 195 10.62 12.77 6.72
C CYS A 195 9.43 13.64 7.16
N ASN A 196 8.32 13.02 7.57
CA ASN A 196 7.12 13.77 7.96
C ASN A 196 7.33 14.60 9.23
N LEU A 197 8.06 14.08 10.23
CA LEU A 197 8.42 14.83 11.44
C LEU A 197 9.36 16.00 11.13
N SER A 198 10.32 15.81 10.23
CA SER A 198 11.24 16.87 9.81
C SER A 198 10.51 18.00 9.08
N ILE A 199 9.57 17.66 8.18
CA ILE A 199 8.70 18.63 7.52
C ILE A 199 7.84 19.37 8.55
N LEU A 200 7.23 18.65 9.49
CA LEU A 200 6.39 19.23 10.53
C LEU A 200 7.18 20.20 11.41
N TRP A 201 8.40 19.84 11.77
CA TRP A 201 9.31 20.65 12.56
C TRP A 201 9.78 21.89 11.80
N ALA A 202 10.13 21.77 10.52
CA ALA A 202 10.48 22.91 9.67
C ALA A 202 9.29 23.88 9.55
N LEU A 203 8.09 23.35 9.29
CA LEU A 203 6.86 24.15 9.27
C LEU A 203 6.59 24.79 10.64
N ARG A 204 6.91 24.15 11.76
CA ARG A 204 6.77 24.77 13.08
C ARG A 204 7.79 25.89 13.32
N ARG A 205 9.06 25.69 12.93
CA ARG A 205 10.16 26.64 13.16
C ARG A 205 10.11 27.90 12.30
N SER A 206 9.59 27.85 11.07
CA SER A 206 9.53 29.03 10.18
C SER A 206 8.49 30.08 10.59
N GLY A 207 8.22 30.28 11.87
CA GLY A 207 7.24 31.25 12.38
C GLY A 207 7.76 31.99 13.62
N PRO A 208 8.40 33.16 13.44
CA PRO A 208 8.68 34.10 14.51
C PRO A 208 7.64 35.24 14.47
N GLY A 209 6.71 35.27 15.43
CA GLY A 209 5.69 36.32 15.56
C GLY A 209 4.39 35.78 16.14
N ARG A 210 3.95 36.35 17.27
CA ARG A 210 2.81 35.91 18.08
C ARG A 210 1.55 35.61 17.24
N ASP A 211 1.11 34.36 17.36
CA ASP A 211 -0.24 33.82 17.23
C ASP A 211 -0.97 33.60 15.89
N GLU A 212 -0.45 34.01 14.72
CA GLU A 212 -1.09 33.57 13.47
C GLU A 212 -0.13 32.97 12.43
N MET A 213 -0.10 31.64 12.39
CA MET A 213 0.47 30.89 11.28
C MET A 213 -0.31 31.20 10.00
N HIS A 214 0.36 31.82 9.02
CA HIS A 214 -0.20 32.18 7.72
C HIS A 214 -1.10 31.04 7.16
N PRO A 215 -2.29 31.33 6.60
CA PRO A 215 -3.31 30.33 6.28
C PRO A 215 -2.81 29.18 5.39
N MET A 216 -1.92 29.46 4.44
CA MET A 216 -1.33 28.42 3.58
C MET A 216 -0.41 27.47 4.37
N LYS A 217 0.33 27.99 5.33
CA LYS A 217 1.23 27.23 6.19
C LYS A 217 0.45 26.39 7.20
N LYS A 218 -0.61 26.96 7.79
CA LYS A 218 -1.55 26.22 8.67
C LYS A 218 -2.21 25.07 7.94
N LYS A 219 -2.60 25.28 6.67
CA LYS A 219 -3.11 24.21 5.81
C LYS A 219 -2.05 23.13 5.56
N ALA A 220 -0.83 23.50 5.17
CA ALA A 220 0.25 22.55 4.92
C ALA A 220 0.59 21.71 6.16
N PHE A 221 0.68 22.35 7.33
CA PHE A 221 0.91 21.67 8.61
C PHE A 221 -0.18 20.65 8.93
N ARG A 222 -1.45 21.02 8.78
CA ARG A 222 -2.59 20.09 9.01
C ARG A 222 -2.51 18.90 8.06
N VAL A 223 -2.20 19.13 6.79
CA VAL A 223 -2.07 18.06 5.79
C VAL A 223 -0.93 17.09 6.16
N VAL A 224 0.25 17.60 6.50
CA VAL A 224 1.41 16.77 6.91
C VAL A 224 1.11 15.99 8.19
N LEU A 225 0.44 16.62 9.17
CA LEU A 225 0.01 15.95 10.39
C LEU A 225 -0.99 14.82 10.09
N SER A 226 -1.96 15.05 9.20
CA SER A 226 -2.89 14.00 8.75
C SER A 226 -2.16 12.86 8.03
N ILE A 227 -1.17 13.15 7.19
CA ILE A 227 -0.35 12.13 6.51
C ILE A 227 0.38 11.27 7.54
N LEU A 228 1.01 11.89 8.54
CA LEU A 228 1.70 11.18 9.61
C LEU A 228 0.73 10.28 10.40
N GLY A 229 -0.46 10.78 10.73
CA GLY A 229 -1.49 9.99 11.42
C GLY A 229 -1.95 8.77 10.60
N ILE A 230 -2.23 8.96 9.31
CA ILE A 230 -2.62 7.88 8.39
C ILE A 230 -1.50 6.84 8.24
N LEU A 231 -0.26 7.30 8.11
CA LEU A 231 0.91 6.45 8.02
C LEU A 231 1.05 5.59 9.28
N VAL A 232 1.00 6.20 10.47
CA VAL A 232 1.09 5.46 11.74
C VAL A 232 -0.07 4.47 11.84
N PHE A 233 -1.29 4.86 11.54
CA PHE A 233 -2.45 3.96 11.60
C PHE A 233 -2.31 2.73 10.68
N ASN A 234 -1.88 2.92 9.43
CA ASN A 234 -1.83 1.82 8.46
C ASN A 234 -0.58 0.95 8.61
N TYR A 235 0.58 1.53 8.97
CA TYR A 235 1.87 0.84 8.96
C TYR A 235 2.35 0.39 10.34
N LEU A 236 1.80 0.93 11.43
CA LEU A 236 2.18 0.49 12.78
C LEU A 236 1.86 -1.00 13.02
N PRO A 237 0.69 -1.55 12.63
CA PRO A 237 0.39 -2.96 12.86
C PRO A 237 1.43 -3.94 12.27
N PRO A 238 1.79 -3.89 10.98
CA PRO A 238 2.83 -4.78 10.44
C PRO A 238 4.20 -4.56 11.08
N VAL A 239 4.59 -3.29 11.33
CA VAL A 239 5.89 -2.96 11.93
C VAL A 239 5.98 -3.42 13.38
N ALA A 240 4.88 -3.40 14.13
CA ALA A 240 4.83 -3.85 15.51
C ALA A 240 4.75 -5.37 15.65
N LEU A 241 4.24 -6.09 14.66
CA LEU A 241 3.97 -7.53 14.76
C LEU A 241 5.03 -8.39 14.05
N PHE A 242 5.54 -7.96 12.89
CA PHE A 242 6.40 -8.79 12.03
C PHE A 242 7.81 -9.05 12.61
N PRO A 243 8.46 -8.11 13.32
CA PRO A 243 9.72 -8.39 14.01
C PRO A 243 9.61 -9.49 15.07
N PHE A 244 8.41 -9.66 15.64
CA PHE A 244 8.13 -10.65 16.68
C PHE A 244 7.51 -11.94 16.12
N GLN A 245 7.63 -12.19 14.81
CA GLN A 245 7.11 -13.40 14.16
C GLN A 245 7.53 -14.71 14.86
N GLY A 246 8.74 -14.76 15.44
CA GLY A 246 9.25 -15.93 16.16
C GLY A 246 8.55 -16.25 17.49
N TYR A 247 7.75 -15.33 18.03
CA TYR A 247 6.92 -15.59 19.22
C TYR A 247 5.60 -16.28 18.88
N PHE A 248 5.19 -16.27 17.61
CA PHE A 248 3.96 -16.91 17.15
C PHE A 248 4.28 -18.28 16.53
N SER A 249 3.35 -19.24 16.64
CA SER A 249 3.44 -20.44 15.81
C SER A 249 3.20 -20.08 14.35
N ALA A 250 3.81 -20.84 13.43
CA ALA A 250 3.76 -20.56 11.99
C ALA A 250 2.32 -20.38 11.47
N ASP A 251 1.40 -21.25 11.89
CA ASP A 251 0.00 -21.19 11.48
C ASP A 251 -0.70 -19.91 11.98
N VAL A 252 -0.40 -19.47 13.20
CA VAL A 252 -0.99 -18.23 13.76
C VAL A 252 -0.43 -17.00 13.05
N PHE A 253 0.88 -17.01 12.79
CA PHE A 253 1.51 -15.90 12.11
C PHE A 253 0.94 -15.73 10.70
N ILE A 254 0.93 -16.81 9.91
CA ILE A 254 0.51 -16.79 8.51
C ILE A 254 -1.00 -16.55 8.37
N CYS A 255 -1.84 -17.28 9.11
CA CYS A 255 -3.29 -17.28 8.91
C CYS A 255 -4.06 -16.20 9.68
N TYR A 256 -3.39 -15.47 10.58
CA TYR A 256 -4.06 -14.47 11.40
C TYR A 256 -3.27 -13.17 11.48
N VAL A 257 -2.05 -13.20 12.02
CA VAL A 257 -1.26 -11.99 12.27
C VAL A 257 -0.93 -11.27 10.96
N GLN A 258 -0.46 -12.02 9.96
CA GLN A 258 -0.09 -11.50 8.65
C GLN A 258 -1.30 -10.95 7.89
N ASP A 259 -2.41 -11.69 7.86
CA ASP A 259 -3.65 -11.23 7.23
C ASP A 259 -4.17 -9.94 7.85
N VAL A 260 -4.26 -9.87 9.19
CA VAL A 260 -4.70 -8.67 9.91
C VAL A 260 -3.76 -7.50 9.62
N ALA A 261 -2.45 -7.69 9.75
CA ALA A 261 -1.47 -6.65 9.50
C ALA A 261 -1.51 -6.13 8.05
N PHE A 262 -1.61 -7.02 7.07
CA PHE A 262 -1.78 -6.64 5.67
C PHE A 262 -3.09 -5.90 5.43
N SER A 263 -4.14 -6.20 6.18
CA SER A 263 -5.42 -5.48 6.05
C SER A 263 -5.25 -4.00 6.38
N PHE A 264 -4.60 -3.66 7.49
CA PHE A 264 -4.29 -2.28 7.88
C PHE A 264 -3.38 -1.59 6.86
N TYR A 265 -2.34 -2.30 6.42
CA TYR A 265 -1.45 -1.81 5.37
C TYR A 265 -2.24 -1.43 4.09
N ASN A 266 -3.17 -2.29 3.65
CA ASN A 266 -3.95 -2.07 2.43
C ASN A 266 -4.96 -0.91 2.51
N ILE A 267 -5.34 -0.46 3.71
CA ILE A 267 -6.19 0.72 3.89
C ILE A 267 -5.50 2.01 3.40
N SER A 268 -4.16 2.00 3.27
CA SER A 268 -3.44 3.15 2.70
C SER A 268 -3.89 3.50 1.28
N SER A 269 -4.28 2.49 0.48
CA SER A 269 -4.72 2.65 -0.92
C SER A 269 -6.04 3.42 -1.10
N SER A 270 -6.85 3.57 -0.04
CA SER A 270 -8.06 4.40 -0.06
C SER A 270 -7.88 5.70 0.71
N THR A 271 -7.13 5.71 1.80
CA THR A 271 -6.96 6.90 2.66
C THR A 271 -6.15 8.02 2.01
N GLN A 272 -5.12 7.68 1.23
CA GLN A 272 -4.27 8.66 0.54
C GLN A 272 -4.98 9.46 -0.57
N PRO A 273 -5.71 8.83 -1.52
CA PRO A 273 -6.48 9.56 -2.52
C PRO A 273 -7.61 10.37 -1.88
N LEU A 274 -8.27 9.87 -0.83
CA LEU A 274 -9.29 10.64 -0.10
C LEU A 274 -8.71 11.90 0.54
N LEU A 275 -7.53 11.81 1.16
CA LEU A 275 -6.85 12.98 1.70
C LEU A 275 -6.51 13.98 0.60
N TYR A 276 -6.03 13.51 -0.55
CA TYR A 276 -5.79 14.39 -1.71
C TYR A 276 -7.08 15.10 -2.15
N LEU A 277 -8.17 14.36 -2.35
CA LEU A 277 -9.46 14.90 -2.77
C LEU A 277 -10.03 15.91 -1.76
N SER A 278 -9.88 15.66 -0.46
CA SER A 278 -10.30 16.60 0.60
C SER A 278 -9.54 17.93 0.55
N GLY A 279 -8.32 17.92 0.00
CA GLY A 279 -7.48 19.10 -0.16
C GLY A 279 -7.84 19.97 -1.37
N VAL A 280 -8.56 19.40 -2.35
CA VAL A 280 -8.99 20.06 -3.59
C VAL A 280 -10.23 20.93 -3.30
N ARG A 281 -10.04 22.25 -3.35
CA ARG A 281 -11.05 23.27 -2.94
C ARG A 281 -12.38 23.24 -3.71
N LYS A 282 -12.44 22.62 -4.89
CA LYS A 282 -13.64 22.48 -5.72
C LYS A 282 -13.54 21.17 -6.50
N LEU A 283 -14.29 20.14 -6.09
CA LEU A 283 -14.54 18.96 -6.95
C LEU A 283 -15.51 19.41 -8.06
N PRO A 284 -15.09 19.51 -9.33
CA PRO A 284 -15.91 20.16 -10.35
C PRO A 284 -17.19 19.40 -10.74
N CYS A 285 -17.41 18.15 -10.29
CA CYS A 285 -18.50 17.33 -10.81
C CYS A 285 -19.17 16.36 -9.80
N LEU A 286 -18.68 16.18 -8.56
CA LEU A 286 -19.32 15.24 -7.63
C LEU A 286 -20.66 15.76 -7.09
N SER A 287 -20.78 17.08 -6.92
CA SER A 287 -22.01 17.73 -6.48
C SER A 287 -23.15 17.65 -7.49
N SER A 288 -22.88 17.44 -8.78
CA SER A 288 -23.94 17.33 -9.79
C SER A 288 -24.36 15.89 -10.05
N SER A 289 -23.43 14.93 -9.98
CA SER A 289 -23.75 13.53 -10.33
C SER A 289 -24.29 12.72 -9.15
N ILE A 290 -23.81 12.96 -7.92
CA ILE A 290 -24.37 12.31 -6.72
C ILE A 290 -25.71 12.96 -6.36
N CYS A 291 -25.85 14.28 -6.56
CA CYS A 291 -27.12 14.97 -6.37
C CYS A 291 -28.16 14.54 -7.43
N LYS A 292 -27.76 14.29 -8.69
CA LYS A 292 -28.65 13.69 -9.69
C LYS A 292 -29.06 12.25 -9.39
N LEU A 293 -28.20 11.45 -8.75
CA LEU A 293 -28.54 10.09 -8.34
C LEU A 293 -29.47 10.06 -7.11
N CYS A 294 -29.39 11.08 -6.24
CA CYS A 294 -30.27 11.25 -5.07
C CYS A 294 -31.61 11.93 -5.42
N CYS A 295 -31.71 12.61 -6.57
CA CYS A 295 -32.92 13.33 -7.00
C CYS A 295 -33.75 12.59 -8.06
N THR A 296 -33.50 11.31 -8.31
CA THR A 296 -34.34 10.45 -9.19
C THR A 296 -34.90 9.25 -8.45
N ALA A 297 -35.28 9.45 -7.19
CA ALA A 297 -36.12 8.51 -6.44
C ALA A 297 -37.30 9.31 -5.87
N ASP A 298 -38.19 9.72 -6.77
CA ASP A 298 -39.62 10.00 -6.53
C ASP A 298 -40.39 9.54 -7.77
#